data_AF-A0A2N8NGN4-F1
#
_entry.id   AF-A0A2N8NGN4-F1
#
_cell.length_a   1.000
_cell.length_b   1.000
_cell.length_c   1.000
_cell.angle_alpha   90.00
_cell.angle_beta   90.00
_cell.angle_gamma   90.00
#
_symmetry.space_group_name_H-M   'P 1'
#
loop_
_entity.id
_entity.type
_entity.pdbx_description
1 polymer ?
#
loop_
_entity_poly.entity_id
_entity_poly.type
_entity_poly.pdbx_seq_one_letter_code
_entity_poly.pdbx_strand_id
1 'polypeptide(L)'
;MTIYLVEDLSNDTPTNTLTKGKNARILGSMVKIDGEDPSVGVTFTNTATKTATRVDSKDVIRNKPSELIILVPDTLAAGKYEVSVTTQFGGGSKPLKTPRTATYKGEITIA
;
A
#
# COMPACT_ATOMS: atom_id res chain seq x y z
N MET A 1 -10.99 0.95 -8.89
CA MET A 1 -9.61 0.92 -8.39
C MET A 1 -9.28 -0.53 -8.07
N THR A 2 -8.08 -0.98 -8.43
CA THR A 2 -7.68 -2.39 -8.23
C THR A 2 -6.18 -2.44 -7.97
N ILE A 3 -5.75 -3.34 -7.09
CA ILE A 3 -4.35 -3.66 -6.85
C ILE A 3 -4.06 -5.01 -7.54
N TYR A 4 -3.05 -5.03 -8.40
CA TYR A 4 -2.68 -6.20 -9.21
C TYR A 4 -1.55 -7.00 -8.57
N LEU A 5 -0.58 -6.31 -7.97
CA LEU A 5 0.62 -6.91 -7.41
C LEU A 5 1.14 -6.07 -6.25
N VAL A 6 1.64 -6.75 -5.23
CA VAL A 6 2.47 -6.19 -4.17
C VAL A 6 3.71 -7.05 -4.09
N GLU A 7 4.89 -6.45 -4.23
CA GLU A 7 6.17 -7.17 -4.27
C GLU A 7 7.30 -6.38 -3.61
N ASP A 8 8.32 -7.10 -3.18
CA ASP A 8 9.54 -6.56 -2.59
C ASP A 8 10.52 -6.16 -3.68
N LEU A 9 11.08 -4.95 -3.59
CA LEU A 9 12.11 -4.45 -4.52
C LEU A 9 13.54 -4.67 -4.01
N SER A 10 13.72 -5.27 -2.84
CA SER A 10 15.03 -5.64 -2.29
C SER A 10 15.46 -7.07 -2.61
N ASN A 11 14.57 -7.86 -3.20
CA ASN A 11 14.81 -9.25 -3.57
C ASN A 11 14.74 -9.41 -5.10
N ASP A 12 15.69 -10.14 -5.68
CA ASP A 12 15.72 -10.42 -7.13
C ASP A 12 14.71 -11.50 -7.55
N THR A 13 14.07 -12.15 -6.58
CA THR A 13 13.07 -13.21 -6.82
C THR A 13 11.69 -12.72 -6.38
N PRO A 14 10.66 -12.80 -7.24
CA PRO A 14 9.28 -12.47 -6.87
C PRO A 14 8.81 -13.38 -5.74
N THR A 15 8.42 -12.79 -4.63
CA THR A 15 7.81 -13.49 -3.49
C THR A 15 6.58 -12.72 -2.99
N ASN A 16 5.79 -13.34 -2.14
CA ASN A 16 4.75 -12.66 -1.38
C ASN A 16 5.26 -12.15 -0.02
N THR A 17 6.59 -12.03 0.15
CA THR A 17 7.22 -11.54 1.37
C THR A 17 7.79 -10.16 1.12
N LEU A 18 7.54 -9.22 2.03
CA LEU A 18 8.18 -7.92 2.04
C LEU A 18 9.16 -7.80 3.21
N THR A 19 10.28 -7.14 2.95
CA THR A 19 11.32 -6.86 3.92
C THR A 19 11.08 -5.53 4.61
N LYS A 20 11.09 -5.53 5.94
CA LYS A 20 10.99 -4.32 6.76
C LYS A 20 12.06 -3.29 6.41
N GLY A 21 11.69 -2.01 6.36
CA GLY A 21 12.61 -0.92 6.04
C GLY A 21 13.19 -0.97 4.62
N LYS A 22 12.60 -1.77 3.72
CA LYS A 22 12.96 -1.82 2.30
C LYS A 22 11.80 -1.36 1.44
N ASN A 23 12.11 -1.09 0.18
CA ASN A 23 11.12 -0.60 -0.76
C ASN A 23 10.22 -1.75 -1.24
N ALA A 24 8.92 -1.51 -1.27
CA ALA A 24 7.95 -2.39 -1.90
C ALA A 24 7.22 -1.65 -3.04
N ARG A 25 6.85 -2.39 -4.07
CA ARG A 25 6.06 -1.89 -5.19
C ARG A 25 4.62 -2.36 -5.07
N ILE A 26 3.68 -1.45 -5.31
CA ILE A 26 2.26 -1.73 -5.44
C ILE A 26 1.84 -1.35 -6.86
N LEU A 27 1.61 -2.34 -7.72
CA LEU A 27 1.06 -2.13 -9.06
C LEU A 27 -0.45 -2.20 -9.02
N GLY A 28 -1.12 -1.30 -9.74
CA GLY A 28 -2.56 -1.24 -9.75
C GLY A 28 -3.13 -0.32 -10.82
N SER A 29 -4.43 -0.05 -10.70
CA SER A 29 -5.13 0.95 -11.49
C SER A 29 -5.85 1.93 -10.58
N MET A 30 -5.55 3.21 -10.79
CA MET A 30 -6.01 4.36 -10.00
C MET A 30 -5.57 4.32 -8.53
N VAL A 31 -4.34 3.86 -8.26
CA VAL A 31 -3.79 3.71 -6.90
C VAL A 31 -3.07 4.95 -6.38
N LYS A 32 -2.97 6.04 -7.16
CA LYS A 32 -2.36 7.30 -6.72
C LYS A 32 -2.99 7.73 -5.38
N ILE A 33 -2.15 8.04 -4.40
CA ILE A 33 -2.56 8.59 -3.11
C ILE A 33 -2.82 10.09 -3.31
N ASP A 34 -4.05 10.50 -3.09
CA ASP A 34 -4.50 11.89 -3.30
C ASP A 34 -5.76 12.15 -2.47
N GLY A 35 -5.90 13.35 -1.92
CA GLY A 35 -6.98 13.73 -1.01
C GLY A 35 -6.51 14.14 0.39
N GLU A 36 -7.41 14.80 1.11
CA GLU A 36 -7.17 15.36 2.46
C GLU A 36 -7.80 14.52 3.58
N ASP A 37 -8.66 13.56 3.22
CA ASP A 37 -9.27 12.67 4.21
C ASP A 37 -8.17 11.90 4.97
N PRO A 38 -8.18 11.89 6.31
CA PRO A 38 -7.15 11.22 7.13
C PRO A 38 -6.99 9.72 6.83
N SER A 39 -7.98 9.12 6.17
CA SER A 39 -7.91 7.71 5.78
C SER A 39 -7.04 7.44 4.55
N VAL A 40 -6.73 8.46 3.74
CA VAL A 40 -5.95 8.36 2.51
C VAL A 40 -4.53 7.86 2.80
N GLY A 41 -4.06 6.89 2.02
CA GLY A 41 -2.73 6.29 2.16
C GLY A 41 -2.71 4.78 1.97
N VAL A 42 -1.54 4.18 2.22
CA VAL A 42 -1.36 2.71 2.25
C VAL A 42 -1.45 2.22 3.70
N THR A 43 -2.17 1.11 3.91
CA THR A 43 -2.32 0.48 5.22
C THR A 43 -1.97 -1.00 5.16
N PHE A 44 -1.19 -1.45 6.13
CA PHE A 44 -0.92 -2.85 6.44
C PHE A 44 -1.79 -3.26 7.63
N THR A 45 -2.69 -4.22 7.45
CA THR A 45 -3.52 -4.76 8.53
C THR A 45 -3.08 -6.18 8.85
N ASN A 46 -2.56 -6.40 10.07
CA ASN A 46 -2.14 -7.72 10.50
C ASN A 46 -3.36 -8.66 10.54
N THR A 47 -3.27 -9.81 9.86
CA THR A 47 -4.44 -10.68 9.70
C THR A 47 -4.81 -11.41 11.00
N ALA A 48 -3.85 -11.62 11.91
CA ALA A 48 -4.06 -12.27 13.20
C ALA A 48 -4.58 -11.28 14.26
N THR A 49 -3.92 -10.12 14.42
CA THR A 49 -4.26 -9.16 15.49
C THR A 49 -5.27 -8.09 15.07
N LYS A 50 -5.52 -7.96 13.76
CA LYS A 50 -6.32 -6.88 13.15
C LYS A 50 -5.75 -5.48 13.38
N THR A 51 -4.50 -5.37 13.84
CA THR A 51 -3.81 -4.09 14.01
C THR A 51 -3.50 -3.48 12.65
N ALA A 52 -3.99 -2.26 12.41
CA ALA A 52 -3.71 -1.49 11.21
C ALA A 52 -2.51 -0.55 11.44
N THR A 53 -1.57 -0.56 10.51
CA THR A 53 -0.40 0.32 10.48
C THR A 53 -0.38 1.09 9.17
N ARG A 54 -0.42 2.42 9.23
CA ARG A 54 -0.32 3.27 8.04
C ARG A 54 1.14 3.49 7.66
N VAL A 55 1.40 3.49 6.36
CA VAL A 55 2.65 4.01 5.80
C VAL A 55 2.63 5.52 5.91
N ASP A 56 3.71 6.12 6.40
CA ASP A 56 3.84 7.58 6.44
C ASP A 56 3.87 8.14 5.02
N SER A 57 3.23 9.29 4.81
CA SER A 57 3.30 10.03 3.55
C SER A 57 4.72 10.29 3.04
N LYS A 58 5.69 10.52 3.95
CA LYS A 58 7.11 10.74 3.61
C LYS A 58 7.79 9.47 3.07
N ASP A 59 7.23 8.31 3.40
CA ASP A 59 7.74 6.99 3.05
C ASP A 59 7.14 6.49 1.71
N VAL A 60 6.33 7.32 1.04
CA VAL A 60 5.85 7.09 -0.33
C VAL A 60 6.85 7.68 -1.33
N ILE A 61 7.75 6.83 -1.82
CA ILE A 61 8.86 7.18 -2.73
C ILE A 61 8.36 7.51 -4.14
N ARG A 62 7.32 6.80 -4.61
CA ARG A 62 6.70 7.05 -5.91
C ARG A 62 5.19 6.98 -5.79
N ASN A 63 4.51 7.99 -6.35
CA ASN A 63 3.06 8.10 -6.31
C ASN A 63 2.50 8.36 -7.72
N LYS A 64 2.17 7.29 -8.45
CA LYS A 64 1.59 7.36 -9.80
C LYS A 64 0.24 6.63 -9.84
N PRO A 65 -0.65 6.98 -10.80
CA PRO A 65 -1.95 6.31 -10.94
C PRO A 65 -1.89 4.80 -11.08
N SER A 66 -0.81 4.24 -11.64
CA SER A 66 -0.65 2.80 -11.86
C SER A 66 0.40 2.12 -10.98
N GLU A 67 1.13 2.89 -10.17
CA GLU A 67 2.26 2.36 -9.39
C GLU A 67 2.53 3.23 -8.17
N LEU A 68 2.67 2.58 -7.03
CA LEU A 68 3.28 3.15 -5.83
C LEU A 68 4.60 2.44 -5.54
N ILE A 69 5.58 3.20 -5.08
CA ILE A 69 6.75 2.65 -4.38
C ILE A 69 6.74 3.23 -2.98
N ILE A 70 6.79 2.37 -1.98
CA ILE A 70 6.73 2.73 -0.56
C ILE A 70 7.92 2.13 0.19
N LEU A 71 8.32 2.72 1.31
CA LEU A 71 9.14 2.09 2.31
C LEU A 71 8.23 1.27 3.25
N VAL A 72 8.51 -0.02 3.41
CA VAL A 72 7.78 -0.88 4.34
C VAL A 72 8.13 -0.44 5.77
N PRO A 73 7.15 -0.13 6.65
CA PRO A 73 7.46 0.29 8.02
C PRO A 73 8.26 -0.79 8.77
N ASP A 74 9.34 -0.38 9.41
CA ASP A 74 10.24 -1.26 10.17
C ASP A 74 9.64 -1.73 11.51
N THR A 75 8.63 -1.02 11.99
CA THR A 75 7.86 -1.33 13.20
C THR A 75 6.86 -2.49 13.03
N LEU A 76 6.63 -2.98 11.80
CA LEU A 76 5.74 -4.10 11.57
C LEU A 76 6.28 -5.37 12.25
N ALA A 77 5.43 -6.07 12.99
CA ALA A 77 5.74 -7.41 13.46
C ALA A 77 5.86 -8.38 12.28
N ALA A 78 6.65 -9.44 12.44
CA ALA A 78 6.64 -10.52 11.45
C ALA A 78 5.26 -11.20 11.44
N GLY A 79 4.77 -11.55 10.25
CA GLY A 79 3.46 -12.17 10.12
C GLY A 79 2.76 -11.87 8.80
N LYS A 80 1.48 -12.20 8.75
CA LYS A 80 0.64 -12.06 7.55
C LYS A 80 -0.19 -10.79 7.61
N TYR A 81 -0.30 -10.12 6.47
CA TYR A 81 -0.92 -8.81 6.34
C TYR A 81 -1.80 -8.72 5.11
N GLU A 82 -2.92 -8.02 5.30
CA GLU A 82 -3.69 -7.44 4.21
C GLU A 82 -3.10 -6.07 3.87
N VAL A 83 -2.89 -5.80 2.58
CA VAL A 83 -2.43 -4.49 2.10
C VAL A 83 -3.59 -3.79 1.41
N SER A 84 -3.88 -2.56 1.83
CA SER A 84 -4.92 -1.74 1.23
C SER A 84 -4.40 -0.35 0.85
N VAL A 85 -5.00 0.22 -0.18
CA VAL A 85 -4.79 1.60 -0.61
C VAL A 85 -6.13 2.32 -0.51
N THR A 86 -6.14 3.44 0.22
CA THR A 86 -7.28 4.36 0.30
C THR A 86 -6.92 5.66 -0.38
N THR A 87 -7.79 6.18 -1.24
CA THR A 87 -7.54 7.41 -1.99
C THR A 87 -8.83 8.13 -2.36
N GLN A 88 -8.75 9.44 -2.54
CA GLN A 88 -9.76 10.25 -3.22
C GLN A 88 -9.37 10.51 -4.68
N PHE A 89 -8.32 9.90 -5.23
CA PHE A 89 -7.98 10.04 -6.64
C PHE A 89 -9.09 9.47 -7.54
N GLY A 90 -9.66 10.31 -8.40
CA GLY A 90 -10.75 9.95 -9.33
C GLY A 90 -10.34 9.79 -10.80
N GLY A 91 -9.09 10.05 -11.17
CA GLY A 91 -8.64 10.08 -12.57
C GLY A 91 -8.77 11.44 -13.27
N GLY A 92 -9.57 12.36 -12.72
CA GLY A 92 -9.70 13.74 -13.17
C GLY A 92 -8.86 14.73 -12.36
N SER A 93 -9.08 16.03 -12.59
CA SER A 93 -8.39 17.12 -11.89
C SER A 93 -8.87 17.38 -10.46
N LYS A 94 -10.07 16.89 -10.11
CA LYS A 94 -10.66 17.06 -8.76
C LYS A 94 -10.65 15.73 -8.00
N PRO A 95 -10.31 15.74 -6.69
CA PRO A 95 -10.51 14.58 -5.83
C PRO A 95 -11.98 14.19 -5.71
N LEU A 96 -12.23 12.90 -5.47
CA LEU A 96 -13.53 12.34 -5.11
C LEU A 96 -13.96 12.88 -3.75
N LYS A 97 -15.26 13.12 -3.56
CA LYS A 97 -15.80 13.59 -2.28
C LYS A 97 -15.65 12.58 -1.14
N THR A 98 -15.75 11.30 -1.48
CA THR A 98 -15.65 10.19 -0.52
C THR A 98 -14.44 9.34 -0.91
N PRO A 99 -13.55 9.00 0.03
CA PRO A 99 -12.45 8.09 -0.23
C PRO A 99 -12.97 6.72 -0.67
N ARG A 100 -12.18 6.06 -1.51
CA ARG A 100 -12.39 4.66 -1.88
C ARG A 100 -11.18 3.85 -1.49
N THR A 101 -11.41 2.59 -1.14
CA THR A 101 -10.37 1.65 -0.74
C THR A 101 -10.35 0.46 -1.68
N ALA A 102 -9.14 0.00 -2.00
CA ALA A 102 -8.92 -1.28 -2.66
C ALA A 102 -7.95 -2.09 -1.81
N THR A 103 -8.28 -3.35 -1.65
CA THR A 103 -7.47 -4.32 -0.91
C THR A 103 -6.81 -5.25 -1.93
N TYR A 104 -5.54 -5.55 -1.72
CA TYR A 104 -4.83 -6.55 -2.50
C TYR A 104 -5.44 -7.93 -2.22
N LYS A 105 -5.75 -8.69 -3.28
CA LYS A 105 -6.42 -9.98 -3.15
C LYS A 105 -5.51 -11.07 -2.57
N GLY A 106 -4.19 -10.91 -2.70
CA GLY A 106 -3.21 -11.81 -2.11
C GLY A 106 -2.89 -11.45 -0.67
N GLU A 107 -2.32 -12.41 0.06
CA GLU A 107 -1.78 -12.19 1.39
C GLU A 107 -0.28 -11.90 1.31
N ILE A 108 0.18 -10.92 2.09
CA ILE A 108 1.58 -10.54 2.18
C ILE A 108 2.17 -11.00 3.51
N THR A 109 3.36 -11.58 3.45
CA THR A 109 4.16 -11.89 4.63
C THR A 109 5.13 -10.74 4.88
N ILE A 110 5.23 -10.27 6.11
CA ILE A 110 6.33 -9.41 6.56
C ILE A 110 7.34 -10.30 7.27
N ALA A 111 8.60 -10.26 6.80
CA ALA A 111 9.74 -10.92 7.43
C ALA A 111 10.45 -9.95 8.40
#